data_AF-A0A922CEC0-F1
#
_entry.id   AF-A0A922CEC0-F1
#
_cell.length_a   1.000
_cell.length_b   1.000
_cell.length_c   1.000
_cell.angle_alpha   90.00
_cell.angle_beta   90.00
_cell.angle_gamma   90.00
#
_symmetry.space_group_name_H-M   'P 1'
#
loop_
_entity.id
_entity.type
_entity.pdbx_description
1 polymer ?
#
loop_
_entity_poly.entity_id
_entity_poly.type
_entity_poly.pdbx_seq_one_letter_code
_entity_poly.pdbx_strand_id
1 'polypeptide(L)'
;MKLFTDFKEWRFEDPPSYAELPIDDNPEYMVPVAVKNAVFSKVPPEPMVGNTLLVCSSHDALTDLLELDPIVAESEEFLNFMNGKYLPNGSLTVSHRYGGYQFGYWADQLGDGRAHILGEYKNSKGELWQVQLKGSGLTPYSRFGDGRAVLRSSIREMIGSEAAYYLGIPTTRAAAIVVSDEHKVLRDKSYCGRMRPERTAIVARLAPAWYRLGSFEILHKRKEPELMKKLMDHIIKHHFPEIDALDEGDKYVKFFSEVAHRNLDMVATWQGFGFVHGVLNTDNISVFGLTIDYGPYGFMDRFSTYYVPNTSDDLGRYAYNKQPDIVLWNLGKFFEAISPILTEDQIQRINEIQSTLKEYVTTKILKTHLMKFGLSEVREGDDKFVEEFHSMLERTMADYTTTFRQLAEVEPSAMTDAAALDSKWSLKKLPESSNWTEWVKKYTARLEEEHVTEEIRIKRMSKVNPVYVPRNWMMQEAITEADELSFTKVRFLMELLKKPYEVNEEAEKLGYSSEPPSWSYGIKISCSS
;
A
#
# COMPACT_ATOMS: atom_id res chain seq x y z
N MET A 1 -3.17 16.94 -22.70
CA MET A 1 -4.11 16.82 -21.58
C MET A 1 -4.43 18.22 -21.09
N LYS A 2 -5.71 18.60 -20.98
CA LYS A 2 -6.10 19.91 -20.45
C LYS A 2 -6.35 19.74 -18.95
N LEU A 3 -5.63 20.49 -18.13
CA LEU A 3 -5.82 20.49 -16.67
C LEU A 3 -6.87 21.52 -16.28
N PHE A 4 -7.68 21.22 -15.28
CA PHE A 4 -8.59 22.18 -14.65
C PHE A 4 -7.81 23.06 -13.69
N THR A 5 -7.82 24.37 -13.92
CA THR A 5 -7.22 25.39 -13.03
C THR A 5 -8.24 26.03 -12.10
N ASP A 6 -9.53 25.87 -12.37
CA ASP A 6 -10.64 26.22 -11.48
C ASP A 6 -11.33 24.94 -11.02
N PHE A 7 -11.31 24.69 -9.71
CA PHE A 7 -11.90 23.48 -9.12
C PHE A 7 -13.42 23.39 -9.33
N LYS A 8 -14.11 24.52 -9.52
CA LYS A 8 -15.57 24.54 -9.73
C LYS A 8 -16.00 23.92 -11.06
N GLU A 9 -15.09 23.86 -12.04
CA GLU A 9 -15.33 23.22 -13.34
C GLU A 9 -15.14 21.70 -13.29
N TRP A 10 -14.52 21.19 -12.22
CA TRP A 10 -14.27 19.77 -12.02
C TRP A 10 -15.53 19.09 -11.48
N ARG A 11 -15.90 17.94 -12.06
CA ARG A 11 -17.11 17.18 -11.69
C ARG A 11 -16.85 15.69 -11.69
N PHE A 12 -17.58 14.97 -10.85
CA PHE A 12 -17.65 13.52 -10.88
C PHE A 12 -18.57 13.04 -12.00
N GLU A 13 -18.49 11.76 -12.34
CA GLU A 13 -19.50 11.07 -13.14
C GLU A 13 -20.85 11.13 -12.43
N ASP A 14 -21.93 11.39 -13.17
CA ASP A 14 -23.28 11.49 -12.65
C ASP A 14 -24.26 10.64 -13.49
N PRO A 15 -24.76 9.49 -12.98
CA PRO A 15 -24.39 8.89 -11.70
C PRO A 15 -23.01 8.19 -11.77
N PRO A 16 -22.30 8.03 -10.63
CA PRO A 16 -21.11 7.19 -10.59
C PRO A 16 -21.47 5.71 -10.73
N SER A 17 -20.53 4.88 -11.21
CA SER A 17 -20.81 3.46 -11.51
C SER A 17 -21.38 2.68 -10.31
N TYR A 18 -20.85 2.92 -9.11
CA TYR A 18 -21.28 2.24 -7.88
C TYR A 18 -22.73 2.54 -7.47
N ALA A 19 -23.41 3.52 -8.09
CA ALA A 19 -24.84 3.75 -7.92
C ALA A 19 -25.70 2.58 -8.46
N GLU A 20 -25.14 1.70 -9.30
CA GLU A 20 -25.80 0.46 -9.75
C GLU A 20 -25.96 -0.57 -8.62
N LEU A 21 -25.15 -0.49 -7.57
CA LEU A 21 -25.15 -1.41 -6.44
C LEU A 21 -26.17 -0.98 -5.37
N PRO A 22 -26.73 -1.90 -4.57
CA PRO A 22 -27.66 -1.53 -3.51
C PRO A 22 -27.02 -0.62 -2.45
N ILE A 23 -27.66 0.52 -2.22
CA ILE A 23 -27.26 1.54 -1.23
C ILE A 23 -28.35 1.64 -0.16
N ASP A 24 -27.94 1.63 1.11
CA ASP A 24 -28.80 2.03 2.22
C ASP A 24 -28.88 3.57 2.28
N ASP A 25 -30.01 4.13 1.86
CA ASP A 25 -30.18 5.58 1.66
C ASP A 25 -30.36 6.39 2.95
N ASN A 26 -30.81 5.74 4.04
CA ASN A 26 -31.11 6.42 5.31
C ASN A 26 -30.54 5.62 6.49
N PRO A 27 -29.22 5.44 6.55
CA PRO A 27 -28.63 4.64 7.60
C PRO A 27 -28.67 5.42 8.93
N GLU A 28 -28.92 4.72 10.03
CA GLU A 28 -28.58 5.25 11.36
C GLU A 28 -27.07 5.07 11.56
N TYR A 29 -26.33 6.15 11.83
CA TYR A 29 -24.86 6.10 11.93
C TYR A 29 -24.27 6.70 13.21
N MET A 30 -25.13 7.20 14.09
CA MET A 30 -24.74 7.67 15.43
C MET A 30 -24.67 6.54 16.46
N VAL A 31 -25.07 5.32 16.06
CA VAL A 31 -24.99 4.09 16.85
C VAL A 31 -24.41 2.96 16.00
N PRO A 32 -23.82 1.90 16.58
CA PRO A 32 -23.39 0.74 15.82
C PRO A 32 -24.57 0.02 15.16
N VAL A 33 -24.57 -0.10 13.83
CA VAL A 33 -25.64 -0.75 13.07
C VAL A 33 -25.14 -1.94 12.27
N ALA A 34 -25.85 -3.05 12.35
CA ALA A 34 -25.62 -4.22 11.49
C ALA A 34 -26.39 -4.08 10.17
N VAL A 35 -25.84 -3.29 9.25
CA VAL A 35 -26.34 -3.10 7.87
C VAL A 35 -26.50 -4.45 7.14
N LYS A 36 -27.58 -4.59 6.35
CA LYS A 36 -27.91 -5.80 5.57
C LYS A 36 -28.45 -5.42 4.20
N ASN A 37 -28.36 -6.33 3.24
CA ASN A 37 -28.90 -6.19 1.88
C ASN A 37 -28.40 -4.96 1.11
N ALA A 38 -27.25 -4.40 1.50
CA ALA A 38 -26.62 -3.26 0.87
C ALA A 38 -25.11 -3.48 0.73
N VAL A 39 -24.49 -2.87 -0.28
CA VAL A 39 -23.03 -2.78 -0.44
C VAL A 39 -22.52 -1.49 0.20
N PHE A 40 -23.28 -0.42 0.05
CA PHE A 40 -22.92 0.90 0.55
C PHE A 40 -24.01 1.46 1.46
N SER A 41 -23.64 2.39 2.33
CA SER A 41 -24.60 3.28 2.99
C SER A 41 -24.33 4.71 2.56
N LYS A 42 -25.38 5.44 2.24
CA LYS A 42 -25.31 6.87 1.91
C LYS A 42 -25.11 7.66 3.19
N VAL A 43 -24.00 8.38 3.29
CA VAL A 43 -23.65 9.16 4.47
C VAL A 43 -22.80 10.37 4.05
N PRO A 44 -23.12 11.58 4.52
CA PRO A 44 -22.32 12.76 4.21
C PRO A 44 -21.05 12.81 5.09
N PRO A 45 -19.95 13.39 4.59
CA PRO A 45 -18.81 13.68 5.44
C PRO A 45 -19.16 14.72 6.51
N GLU A 46 -18.46 14.66 7.64
CA GLU A 46 -18.51 15.64 8.71
C GLU A 46 -17.22 16.47 8.71
N PRO A 47 -17.26 17.75 8.30
CA PRO A 47 -16.08 18.60 8.27
C PRO A 47 -15.37 18.72 9.62
N MET A 48 -14.05 18.89 9.59
CA MET A 48 -13.28 19.30 10.76
C MET A 48 -13.61 20.75 11.14
N VAL A 49 -13.62 21.04 12.45
CA VAL A 49 -13.72 22.41 12.97
C VAL A 49 -12.38 23.15 12.87
N GLY A 50 -12.38 24.48 12.95
CA GLY A 50 -11.17 25.31 12.84
C GLY A 50 -10.74 25.60 11.40
N ASN A 51 -9.55 26.19 11.24
CA ASN A 51 -8.98 26.47 9.92
C ASN A 51 -8.40 25.19 9.33
N THR A 52 -8.63 25.01 8.03
CA THR A 52 -8.10 23.87 7.26
C THR A 52 -6.82 24.29 6.57
N LEU A 53 -5.72 23.60 6.87
CA LEU A 53 -4.40 23.87 6.29
C LEU A 53 -3.99 22.74 5.36
N LEU A 54 -3.46 23.08 4.18
CA LEU A 54 -2.83 22.12 3.28
C LEU A 54 -1.48 21.67 3.86
N VAL A 55 -1.37 20.38 4.17
CA VAL A 55 -0.10 19.78 4.58
C VAL A 55 0.78 19.59 3.34
N CYS A 56 0.30 18.81 2.38
CA CYS A 56 0.92 18.60 1.06
C CYS A 56 -0.11 18.03 0.07
N SER A 57 0.26 18.05 -1.22
CA SER A 57 -0.44 17.38 -2.32
C SER A 57 0.54 16.57 -3.17
N SER A 58 0.04 15.57 -3.89
CA SER A 58 0.80 14.85 -4.90
C SER A 58 0.46 15.44 -6.26
N HIS A 59 1.44 16.10 -6.88
CA HIS A 59 1.25 16.71 -8.20
C HIS A 59 0.82 15.68 -9.24
N ASP A 60 1.54 14.55 -9.34
CA ASP A 60 1.25 13.50 -10.32
C ASP A 60 -0.13 12.85 -10.08
N ALA A 61 -0.56 12.70 -8.82
CA ALA A 61 -1.90 12.19 -8.53
C ALA A 61 -2.99 13.19 -8.97
N LEU A 62 -2.78 14.49 -8.72
CA LEU A 62 -3.69 15.54 -9.16
C LEU A 62 -3.74 15.65 -10.69
N THR A 63 -2.58 15.67 -11.36
CA THR A 63 -2.50 15.87 -12.81
C THR A 63 -2.91 14.64 -13.59
N ASP A 64 -2.38 13.46 -13.24
CA ASP A 64 -2.47 12.29 -14.12
C ASP A 64 -3.77 11.51 -13.90
N LEU A 65 -4.36 11.61 -12.70
CA LEU A 65 -5.54 10.85 -12.32
C LEU A 65 -6.79 11.72 -12.27
N LEU A 66 -6.69 12.93 -11.71
CA LEU A 66 -7.82 13.85 -11.55
C LEU A 66 -7.85 14.99 -12.57
N GLU A 67 -6.79 15.14 -13.37
CA GLU A 67 -6.64 16.22 -14.36
C GLU A 67 -6.77 17.62 -13.76
N LEU A 68 -6.37 17.76 -12.50
CA LEU A 68 -6.32 19.03 -11.78
C LEU A 68 -4.92 19.64 -11.92
N ASP A 69 -4.86 20.94 -12.22
CA ASP A 69 -3.60 21.68 -12.13
C ASP A 69 -3.18 21.78 -10.65
N PRO A 70 -1.90 21.55 -10.31
CA PRO A 70 -1.44 21.64 -8.92
C PRO A 70 -1.78 22.96 -8.21
N ILE A 71 -1.95 24.07 -8.94
CA ILE A 71 -2.35 25.36 -8.36
C ILE A 71 -3.71 25.29 -7.64
N VAL A 72 -4.57 24.36 -8.06
CA VAL A 72 -5.89 24.15 -7.45
C VAL A 72 -5.78 23.72 -5.99
N ALA A 73 -4.72 23.00 -5.61
CA ALA A 73 -4.56 22.47 -4.26
C ALA A 73 -4.52 23.57 -3.18
N GLU A 74 -4.17 24.80 -3.54
CA GLU A 74 -4.11 25.96 -2.65
C GLU A 74 -5.40 26.79 -2.64
N SER A 75 -6.38 26.48 -3.49
CA SER A 75 -7.67 27.19 -3.54
C SER A 75 -8.54 26.88 -2.32
N GLU A 76 -9.37 27.86 -1.93
CA GLU A 76 -10.33 27.68 -0.84
C GLU A 76 -11.34 26.57 -1.15
N GLU A 77 -11.76 26.45 -2.42
CA GLU A 77 -12.69 25.41 -2.87
C GLU A 77 -12.10 24.00 -2.73
N PHE A 78 -10.83 23.81 -3.09
CA PHE A 78 -10.17 22.52 -2.91
C PHE A 78 -10.00 22.19 -1.42
N LEU A 79 -9.63 23.16 -0.57
CA LEU A 79 -9.55 22.94 0.87
C LEU A 79 -10.93 22.60 1.48
N ASN A 80 -11.99 23.26 1.02
CA ASN A 80 -13.35 22.95 1.42
C ASN A 80 -13.80 21.57 0.93
N PHE A 81 -13.39 21.14 -0.26
CA PHE A 81 -13.61 19.78 -0.76
C PHE A 81 -12.88 18.74 0.10
N MET A 82 -11.60 18.95 0.35
CA MET A 82 -10.77 18.09 1.19
C MET A 82 -11.31 18.00 2.62
N ASN A 83 -11.94 19.06 3.13
CA ASN A 83 -12.60 19.07 4.43
C ASN A 83 -14.07 18.60 4.37
N GLY A 84 -14.57 18.08 3.24
CA GLY A 84 -15.94 17.61 3.09
C GLY A 84 -17.02 18.70 3.19
N LYS A 85 -16.67 19.99 3.14
CA LYS A 85 -17.60 21.13 3.15
C LYS A 85 -18.19 21.40 1.77
N TYR A 86 -17.43 21.12 0.71
CA TYR A 86 -17.85 21.30 -0.67
C TYR A 86 -17.88 19.93 -1.38
N LEU A 87 -18.99 19.63 -2.03
CA LEU A 87 -19.17 18.43 -2.84
C LEU A 87 -19.35 18.86 -4.29
N PRO A 88 -18.41 18.51 -5.20
CA PRO A 88 -18.54 18.77 -6.63
C PRO A 88 -19.81 18.17 -7.22
N ASN A 89 -20.23 18.70 -8.38
CA ASN A 89 -21.35 18.11 -9.12
C ASN A 89 -21.07 16.63 -9.44
N GLY A 90 -22.12 15.79 -9.37
CA GLY A 90 -22.02 14.33 -9.52
C GLY A 90 -21.61 13.58 -8.24
N SER A 91 -21.35 14.26 -7.11
CA SER A 91 -21.05 13.59 -5.85
C SER A 91 -22.21 12.71 -5.36
N LEU A 92 -21.88 11.44 -5.06
CA LEU A 92 -22.74 10.51 -4.33
C LEU A 92 -21.93 9.94 -3.16
N THR A 93 -22.07 10.55 -1.99
CA THR A 93 -21.24 10.22 -0.82
C THR A 93 -21.70 8.93 -0.15
N VAL A 94 -20.81 7.93 -0.10
CA VAL A 94 -21.11 6.62 0.48
C VAL A 94 -19.95 6.08 1.32
N SER A 95 -20.28 5.17 2.24
CA SER A 95 -19.31 4.34 2.96
C SER A 95 -19.56 2.87 2.65
N HIS A 96 -18.48 2.13 2.39
CA HIS A 96 -18.53 0.73 1.98
C HIS A 96 -18.75 -0.20 3.17
N ARG A 97 -19.71 -1.12 3.06
CA ARG A 97 -19.88 -2.26 3.96
C ARG A 97 -18.95 -3.40 3.57
N TYR A 98 -18.15 -3.87 4.51
CA TYR A 98 -17.38 -5.10 4.38
C TYR A 98 -17.22 -5.78 5.74
N GLY A 99 -16.72 -7.01 5.73
CA GLY A 99 -16.29 -7.73 6.92
C GLY A 99 -14.84 -8.14 6.75
N GLY A 100 -14.33 -8.99 7.64
CA GLY A 100 -12.96 -9.46 7.49
C GLY A 100 -12.53 -10.43 8.57
N TYR A 101 -11.51 -11.22 8.24
CA TYR A 101 -10.74 -11.99 9.19
C TYR A 101 -9.59 -11.14 9.72
N GLN A 102 -9.71 -10.68 10.96
CA GLN A 102 -8.67 -9.93 11.65
C GLN A 102 -7.80 -10.88 12.48
N PHE A 103 -6.50 -10.90 12.19
CA PHE A 103 -5.54 -11.82 12.81
C PHE A 103 -5.95 -13.30 12.73
N GLY A 104 -6.67 -13.69 11.66
CA GLY A 104 -7.16 -15.05 11.44
C GLY A 104 -8.53 -15.37 12.02
N TYR A 105 -9.15 -14.43 12.76
CA TYR A 105 -10.48 -14.60 13.35
C TYR A 105 -11.51 -13.72 12.64
N TRP A 106 -12.71 -14.26 12.42
CA TRP A 106 -13.81 -13.50 11.84
C TRP A 106 -14.22 -12.34 12.77
N ALA A 107 -14.12 -11.10 12.28
CA ALA A 107 -14.39 -9.89 13.05
C ALA A 107 -15.81 -9.33 12.85
N ASP A 108 -16.69 -10.12 12.21
CA ASP A 108 -18.01 -9.72 11.78
C ASP A 108 -18.03 -8.47 10.89
N GLN A 109 -19.04 -7.62 11.02
CA GLN A 109 -19.16 -6.45 10.17
C GLN A 109 -18.14 -5.38 10.58
N LEU A 110 -17.36 -4.97 9.58
CA LEU A 110 -16.47 -3.82 9.60
C LEU A 110 -17.13 -2.73 8.76
N GLY A 111 -16.47 -2.31 7.67
CA GLY A 111 -16.91 -1.22 6.83
C GLY A 111 -16.01 0.00 6.96
N ASP A 112 -16.23 0.98 6.08
CA ASP A 112 -15.48 2.24 6.04
C ASP A 112 -15.81 3.10 7.26
N GLY A 113 -15.28 2.75 8.43
CA GLY A 113 -15.66 3.36 9.72
C GLY A 113 -15.22 4.81 9.94
N ARG A 114 -14.53 5.40 8.98
CA ARG A 114 -14.06 6.80 9.00
C ARG A 114 -13.71 7.28 7.60
N ALA A 115 -14.30 6.68 6.58
CA ALA A 115 -13.97 6.98 5.20
C ALA A 115 -15.25 7.14 4.37
N HIS A 116 -15.21 8.10 3.45
CA HIS A 116 -16.32 8.47 2.60
C HIS A 116 -15.84 8.49 1.16
N ILE A 117 -16.38 7.62 0.30
CA ILE A 117 -16.23 7.72 -1.14
C ILE A 117 -17.12 8.88 -1.58
N LEU A 118 -16.55 9.91 -2.20
CA LEU A 118 -17.29 11.12 -2.57
C LEU A 118 -17.92 11.04 -3.97
N GLY A 119 -17.29 10.26 -4.85
CA GLY A 119 -17.60 10.24 -6.26
C GLY A 119 -16.56 9.45 -7.05
N GLU A 120 -16.82 9.28 -8.33
CA GLU A 120 -15.94 8.63 -9.30
C GLU A 120 -15.63 9.61 -10.42
N TYR A 121 -14.35 9.87 -10.65
CA TYR A 121 -13.88 10.76 -11.71
C TYR A 121 -13.41 9.93 -12.90
N LYS A 122 -13.88 10.29 -14.10
CA LYS A 122 -13.41 9.70 -15.35
C LYS A 122 -12.43 10.63 -16.04
N ASN A 123 -11.16 10.23 -16.12
CA ASN A 123 -10.14 11.04 -16.78
C ASN A 123 -10.23 10.94 -18.31
N SER A 124 -9.46 11.76 -19.04
CA SER A 124 -9.45 11.75 -20.51
C SER A 124 -8.93 10.45 -21.14
N LYS A 125 -8.28 9.56 -20.37
CA LYS A 125 -7.90 8.21 -20.80
C LYS A 125 -9.05 7.21 -20.69
N GLY A 126 -10.19 7.61 -20.11
CA GLY A 126 -11.34 6.77 -19.84
C GLY A 126 -11.21 5.93 -18.57
N GLU A 127 -10.18 6.16 -17.75
CA GLU A 127 -9.98 5.49 -16.47
C GLU A 127 -10.88 6.11 -15.40
N LEU A 128 -11.48 5.26 -14.57
CA LEU A 128 -12.33 5.66 -13.45
C LEU A 128 -11.51 5.68 -12.16
N TRP A 129 -11.66 6.75 -11.38
CA TRP A 129 -10.96 6.98 -10.12
C TRP A 129 -11.93 7.40 -9.02
N GLN A 130 -12.11 6.54 -8.03
CA GLN A 130 -12.90 6.83 -6.84
C GLN A 130 -12.10 7.68 -5.87
N VAL A 131 -12.63 8.85 -5.52
CA VAL A 131 -12.04 9.74 -4.52
C VAL A 131 -12.64 9.42 -3.16
N GLN A 132 -11.80 9.08 -2.19
CA GLN A 132 -12.24 8.74 -0.84
C GLN A 132 -11.52 9.61 0.19
N LEU A 133 -12.28 10.31 1.04
CA LEU A 133 -11.73 11.04 2.17
C LEU A 133 -11.66 10.12 3.39
N LYS A 134 -10.48 9.94 3.99
CA LYS A 134 -10.29 9.20 5.24
C LYS A 134 -10.05 10.17 6.40
N GLY A 135 -10.79 10.00 7.49
CA GLY A 135 -10.85 10.92 8.65
C GLY A 135 -12.00 11.92 8.60
N SER A 136 -12.91 11.74 7.65
CA SER A 136 -13.96 12.70 7.27
C SER A 136 -15.29 12.49 8.01
N GLY A 137 -15.31 11.83 9.17
CA GLY A 137 -16.50 11.77 10.03
C GLY A 137 -17.00 10.36 10.36
N LEU A 138 -18.04 10.31 11.18
CA LEU A 138 -18.72 9.07 11.55
C LEU A 138 -19.50 8.47 10.38
N THR A 139 -19.67 7.15 10.45
CA THR A 139 -20.39 6.32 9.47
C THR A 139 -21.11 5.20 10.22
N PRO A 140 -22.04 4.46 9.60
CA PRO A 140 -22.66 3.27 10.21
C PRO A 140 -21.64 2.21 10.65
N TYR A 141 -20.43 2.29 10.10
CA TYR A 141 -19.34 1.34 10.27
C TYR A 141 -18.29 1.81 11.28
N SER A 142 -18.47 2.98 11.91
CA SER A 142 -17.52 3.54 12.86
C SER A 142 -17.38 2.70 14.14
N ARG A 143 -18.35 1.83 14.43
CA ARG A 143 -18.41 1.02 15.66
C ARG A 143 -18.27 1.92 16.89
N PHE A 144 -17.15 1.85 17.58
CA PHE A 144 -16.83 2.67 18.76
C PHE A 144 -15.78 3.75 18.49
N GLY A 145 -15.36 3.91 17.23
CA GLY A 145 -14.45 4.96 16.80
C GLY A 145 -15.15 6.29 16.61
N ASP A 146 -14.37 7.37 16.55
CA ASP A 146 -14.86 8.75 16.42
C ASP A 146 -14.98 9.23 14.96
N GLY A 147 -14.73 8.35 13.98
CA GLY A 147 -14.78 8.72 12.56
C GLY A 147 -13.61 9.60 12.09
N ARG A 148 -12.59 9.83 12.94
CA ARG A 148 -11.46 10.72 12.63
C ARG A 148 -10.16 9.96 12.38
N ALA A 149 -9.30 10.60 11.60
CA ALA A 149 -7.90 10.25 11.44
C ALA A 149 -7.04 11.38 12.01
N VAL A 150 -5.85 11.04 12.50
CA VAL A 150 -4.89 12.03 13.01
C VAL A 150 -3.83 12.39 11.97
N LEU A 151 -3.15 13.52 12.21
CA LEU A 151 -2.11 14.04 11.32
C LEU A 151 -1.02 13.00 11.03
N ARG A 152 -0.49 12.34 12.06
CA ARG A 152 0.58 11.34 11.88
C ARG A 152 0.18 10.15 11.01
N SER A 153 -1.05 9.65 11.13
CA SER A 153 -1.51 8.48 10.36
C SER A 153 -1.75 8.89 8.91
N SER A 154 -2.30 10.07 8.70
CA SER A 154 -2.50 10.68 7.38
C SER A 154 -1.17 10.92 6.65
N ILE A 155 -0.16 11.50 7.31
CA ILE A 155 1.19 11.69 6.75
C ILE A 155 1.82 10.36 6.33
N ARG A 156 1.74 9.33 7.18
CA ARG A 156 2.28 8.01 6.87
C ARG A 156 1.60 7.37 5.67
N GLU A 157 0.28 7.54 5.54
CA GLU A 157 -0.48 7.01 4.40
C GLU A 157 -0.15 7.75 3.11
N MET A 158 -0.04 9.08 3.11
CA MET A 158 0.39 9.86 1.95
C MET A 158 1.80 9.50 1.49
N ILE A 159 2.78 9.51 2.41
CA ILE A 159 4.16 9.18 2.08
C ILE A 159 4.26 7.72 1.61
N GLY A 160 3.58 6.80 2.29
CA GLY A 160 3.62 5.37 1.99
C GLY A 160 3.02 5.01 0.63
N SER A 161 1.86 5.58 0.32
CA SER A 161 1.17 5.36 -0.96
C SER A 161 1.98 5.93 -2.13
N GLU A 162 2.40 7.19 -2.04
CA GLU A 162 3.12 7.82 -3.15
C GLU A 162 4.53 7.22 -3.32
N ALA A 163 5.24 6.92 -2.23
CA ALA A 163 6.52 6.21 -2.34
C ALA A 163 6.36 4.82 -2.97
N ALA A 164 5.33 4.06 -2.59
CA ALA A 164 5.05 2.77 -3.20
C ALA A 164 4.83 2.90 -4.71
N TYR A 165 4.10 3.93 -5.16
CA TYR A 165 3.89 4.19 -6.58
C TYR A 165 5.21 4.42 -7.33
N TYR A 166 6.08 5.31 -6.85
CA TYR A 166 7.36 5.60 -7.51
C TYR A 166 8.38 4.47 -7.39
N LEU A 167 8.25 3.58 -6.40
CA LEU A 167 9.00 2.33 -6.30
C LEU A 167 8.46 1.23 -7.24
N GLY A 168 7.36 1.47 -7.94
CA GLY A 168 6.72 0.50 -8.82
C GLY A 168 5.90 -0.58 -8.10
N ILE A 169 5.55 -0.36 -6.84
CA ILE A 169 4.65 -1.22 -6.07
C ILE A 169 3.20 -0.85 -6.41
N PRO A 170 2.35 -1.79 -6.87
CA PRO A 170 0.93 -1.53 -7.08
C PRO A 170 0.26 -1.03 -5.79
N THR A 171 -0.39 0.13 -5.85
CA THR A 171 -0.90 0.81 -4.67
C THR A 171 -2.05 1.77 -4.96
N THR A 172 -2.87 2.04 -3.94
CA THR A 172 -3.69 3.27 -3.88
C THR A 172 -2.81 4.51 -3.96
N ARG A 173 -3.37 5.61 -4.47
CA ARG A 173 -2.67 6.90 -4.55
C ARG A 173 -3.25 7.86 -3.53
N ALA A 174 -2.51 8.92 -3.20
CA ALA A 174 -3.00 9.96 -2.30
C ALA A 174 -2.87 11.34 -2.96
N ALA A 175 -4.00 12.05 -3.06
CA ALA A 175 -4.07 13.35 -3.74
C ALA A 175 -3.53 14.48 -2.85
N ALA A 176 -3.97 14.53 -1.59
CA ALA A 176 -3.57 15.56 -0.64
C ALA A 176 -3.90 15.18 0.80
N ILE A 177 -3.27 15.90 1.74
CA ILE A 177 -3.64 15.90 3.16
C ILE A 177 -4.00 17.32 3.59
N VAL A 178 -5.10 17.44 4.33
CA VAL A 178 -5.44 18.65 5.08
C VAL A 178 -5.49 18.37 6.58
N VAL A 179 -5.17 19.37 7.39
CA VAL A 179 -5.19 19.29 8.85
C VAL A 179 -5.96 20.46 9.45
N SER A 180 -6.59 20.23 10.61
CA SER A 180 -7.16 21.31 11.42
C SER A 180 -6.14 21.86 12.43
N ASP A 181 -6.08 23.18 12.54
CA ASP A 181 -5.30 23.88 13.55
C ASP A 181 -5.94 23.90 14.96
N GLU A 182 -7.21 23.49 15.08
CA GLU A 182 -7.95 23.51 16.35
C GLU A 182 -8.50 22.13 16.76
N HIS A 183 -8.99 21.35 15.80
CA HIS A 183 -9.68 20.09 16.08
C HIS A 183 -8.70 18.99 16.48
N LYS A 184 -8.87 18.46 17.68
CA LYS A 184 -8.05 17.38 18.23
C LYS A 184 -8.92 16.25 18.75
N VAL A 185 -8.40 15.03 18.64
CA VAL A 185 -9.01 13.81 19.18
C VAL A 185 -8.03 13.08 20.09
N LEU A 186 -8.55 12.36 21.07
CA LEU A 186 -7.71 11.57 21.98
C LEU A 186 -7.26 10.29 21.29
N ARG A 187 -5.96 10.02 21.33
CA ARG A 187 -5.36 8.78 20.84
C ARG A 187 -4.32 8.27 21.81
N ASP A 188 -4.22 6.95 21.90
CA ASP A 188 -3.09 6.27 22.51
C ASP A 188 -2.16 5.77 21.39
N LYS A 189 -1.10 6.53 21.10
CA LYS A 189 -0.19 6.27 19.97
C LYS A 189 0.45 4.88 20.01
N SER A 190 0.70 4.35 21.21
CA SER A 190 1.43 3.09 21.40
C SER A 190 0.66 2.04 22.21
N TYR A 191 -0.66 2.18 22.32
CA TYR A 191 -1.54 1.31 23.13
C TYR A 191 -0.99 1.05 24.55
N CYS A 192 -0.45 2.09 25.18
CA CYS A 192 0.20 2.02 26.49
C CYS A 192 -0.67 2.54 27.65
N GLY A 193 -1.94 2.81 27.39
CA GLY A 193 -2.90 3.45 28.28
C GLY A 193 -2.76 4.98 28.36
N ARG A 194 -1.88 5.61 27.58
CA ARG A 194 -1.59 7.06 27.69
C ARG A 194 -2.18 7.82 26.51
N MET A 195 -3.44 8.23 26.65
CA MET A 195 -4.12 9.05 25.66
C MET A 195 -3.53 10.46 25.61
N ARG A 196 -3.35 11.00 24.40
CA ARG A 196 -2.95 12.38 24.14
C ARG A 196 -3.84 12.99 23.05
N PRO A 197 -4.11 14.31 23.10
CA PRO A 197 -4.79 14.99 22.02
C PRO A 197 -3.87 15.07 20.80
N GLU A 198 -4.30 14.50 19.67
CA GLU A 198 -3.63 14.58 18.37
C GLU A 198 -4.54 15.38 17.40
N ARG A 199 -3.94 16.18 16.51
CA ARG A 199 -4.68 16.98 15.51
C ARG A 199 -5.40 16.07 14.53
N THR A 200 -6.65 16.39 14.21
CA THR A 200 -7.39 15.69 13.17
C THR A 200 -6.89 16.10 11.79
N ALA A 201 -6.78 15.13 10.90
CA ALA A 201 -6.44 15.35 9.50
C ALA A 201 -7.34 14.49 8.60
N ILE A 202 -7.43 14.90 7.34
CA ILE A 202 -8.11 14.17 6.28
C ILE A 202 -7.12 13.94 5.14
N VAL A 203 -7.00 12.69 4.70
CA VAL A 203 -6.27 12.32 3.48
C VAL A 203 -7.25 11.95 2.38
N ALA A 204 -7.08 12.53 1.19
CA ALA A 204 -7.82 12.13 0.00
C ALA A 204 -7.07 11.00 -0.70
N ARG A 205 -7.69 9.83 -0.71
CA ARG A 205 -7.17 8.60 -1.30
C ARG A 205 -7.83 8.37 -2.64
N LEU A 206 -7.09 7.79 -3.59
CA LEU A 206 -7.53 7.49 -4.94
C LEU A 206 -7.29 6.02 -5.25
N ALA A 207 -8.28 5.38 -5.85
CA ALA A 207 -8.19 4.02 -6.37
C ALA A 207 -9.16 3.86 -7.55
N PRO A 208 -8.95 2.87 -8.44
CA PRO A 208 -9.98 2.50 -9.41
C PRO A 208 -11.31 2.15 -8.73
N ALA A 209 -11.25 1.36 -7.65
CA ALA A 209 -12.33 1.18 -6.69
C ALA A 209 -11.82 0.59 -5.36
N TRP A 210 -12.66 0.66 -4.32
CA TRP A 210 -12.32 0.30 -2.93
C TRP A 210 -12.76 -1.12 -2.51
N TYR A 211 -12.91 -2.03 -3.47
CA TYR A 211 -13.34 -3.41 -3.20
C TYR A 211 -12.22 -4.27 -2.60
N ARG A 212 -12.56 -5.02 -1.55
CA ARG A 212 -11.66 -5.85 -0.74
C ARG A 212 -12.10 -7.31 -0.81
N LEU A 213 -11.24 -8.25 -0.42
CA LEU A 213 -11.70 -9.64 -0.23
C LEU A 213 -12.82 -9.70 0.82
N GLY A 214 -12.68 -8.93 1.90
CA GLY A 214 -13.69 -8.74 2.94
C GLY A 214 -15.06 -8.24 2.46
N SER A 215 -15.14 -7.60 1.29
CA SER A 215 -16.41 -7.18 0.67
C SER A 215 -17.27 -8.37 0.27
N PHE A 216 -16.66 -9.50 -0.12
CA PHE A 216 -17.38 -10.74 -0.43
C PHE A 216 -17.63 -11.58 0.82
N GLU A 217 -16.69 -11.58 1.76
CA GLU A 217 -16.81 -12.36 3.00
C GLU A 217 -18.02 -11.96 3.84
N ILE A 218 -18.35 -10.66 3.92
CA ILE A 218 -19.54 -10.23 4.64
C ILE A 218 -20.83 -10.75 4.01
N LEU A 219 -20.92 -10.74 2.67
CA LEU A 219 -22.09 -11.22 1.93
C LEU A 219 -22.25 -12.73 2.12
N HIS A 220 -21.14 -13.46 2.11
CA HIS A 220 -21.12 -14.88 2.44
C HIS A 220 -21.64 -15.14 3.86
N LYS A 221 -21.09 -14.45 4.86
CA LYS A 221 -21.46 -14.64 6.27
C LYS A 221 -22.89 -14.21 6.59
N ARG A 222 -23.45 -13.30 5.80
CA ARG A 222 -24.84 -12.84 5.90
C ARG A 222 -25.81 -13.64 5.02
N LYS A 223 -25.31 -14.62 4.26
CA LYS A 223 -26.08 -15.49 3.35
C LYS A 223 -26.80 -14.67 2.26
N GLU A 224 -26.07 -13.76 1.62
CA GLU A 224 -26.56 -12.84 0.59
C GLU A 224 -25.97 -13.19 -0.81
N PRO A 225 -26.19 -14.40 -1.38
CA PRO A 225 -25.55 -14.86 -2.62
C PRO A 225 -25.95 -14.04 -3.85
N GLU A 226 -27.20 -13.59 -3.95
CA GLU A 226 -27.66 -12.75 -5.07
C GLU A 226 -26.94 -11.39 -5.08
N LEU A 227 -26.75 -10.80 -3.91
CA LEU A 227 -26.00 -9.55 -3.76
C LEU A 227 -24.52 -9.76 -4.08
N MET A 228 -23.96 -10.91 -3.71
CA MET A 228 -22.60 -11.29 -4.05
C MET A 228 -22.41 -11.44 -5.56
N LYS A 229 -23.33 -12.11 -6.25
CA LYS A 229 -23.32 -12.21 -7.72
C LYS A 229 -23.38 -10.81 -8.34
N LYS A 230 -24.30 -9.97 -7.87
CA LYS A 230 -24.44 -8.58 -8.35
C LYS A 230 -23.17 -7.76 -8.15
N LEU A 231 -22.52 -7.87 -6.99
CA LEU A 231 -21.24 -7.21 -6.71
C LEU A 231 -20.13 -7.71 -7.64
N MET A 232 -20.00 -9.02 -7.81
CA MET A 232 -18.98 -9.62 -8.67
C MET A 232 -19.17 -9.22 -10.13
N ASP A 233 -20.39 -9.33 -10.65
CA ASP A 233 -20.74 -8.93 -12.02
C ASP A 233 -20.47 -7.44 -12.26
N HIS A 234 -20.81 -6.58 -11.29
CA HIS A 234 -20.53 -5.15 -11.36
C HIS A 234 -19.02 -4.87 -11.43
N ILE A 235 -18.21 -5.51 -10.56
CA ILE A 235 -16.76 -5.31 -10.56
C ILE A 235 -16.16 -5.77 -11.88
N ILE A 236 -16.57 -6.93 -12.40
CA ILE A 236 -16.08 -7.46 -13.68
C ILE A 236 -16.42 -6.51 -14.83
N LYS A 237 -17.69 -6.09 -14.93
CA LYS A 237 -18.17 -5.18 -15.98
C LYS A 237 -17.37 -3.87 -16.07
N HIS A 238 -17.12 -3.23 -14.93
CA HIS A 238 -16.54 -1.87 -14.93
C HIS A 238 -15.02 -1.84 -14.82
N HIS A 239 -14.38 -2.90 -14.32
CA HIS A 239 -12.94 -2.89 -14.05
C HIS A 239 -12.15 -4.04 -14.68
N PHE A 240 -12.83 -5.03 -15.26
CA PHE A 240 -12.22 -6.17 -15.97
C PHE A 240 -13.00 -6.46 -17.28
N PRO A 241 -13.10 -5.48 -18.21
CA PRO A 241 -13.90 -5.63 -19.42
C PRO A 241 -13.47 -6.80 -20.31
N GLU A 242 -12.19 -7.19 -20.26
CA GLU A 242 -11.65 -8.37 -20.94
C GLU A 242 -12.18 -9.69 -20.36
N ILE A 243 -12.60 -9.69 -19.09
CA ILE A 243 -13.22 -10.82 -18.40
C ILE A 243 -14.74 -10.81 -18.61
N ASP A 244 -15.35 -9.62 -18.66
CA ASP A 244 -16.80 -9.45 -18.90
C ASP A 244 -17.23 -10.00 -20.27
N ALA A 245 -16.35 -9.93 -21.26
CA ALA A 245 -16.59 -10.46 -22.62
C ALA A 245 -16.61 -12.00 -22.69
N LEU A 246 -16.27 -12.71 -21.61
CA LEU A 246 -16.29 -14.18 -21.54
C LEU A 246 -17.68 -14.69 -21.15
N ASP A 247 -17.97 -15.95 -21.48
CA ASP A 247 -19.19 -16.61 -21.03
C ASP A 247 -19.25 -16.71 -19.50
N GLU A 248 -20.47 -16.77 -18.93
CA GLU A 248 -20.66 -16.82 -17.47
C GLU A 248 -19.94 -18.01 -16.82
N GLY A 249 -19.77 -19.12 -17.55
CA GLY A 249 -19.01 -20.28 -17.10
C GLY A 249 -17.53 -19.99 -16.84
N ASP A 250 -16.94 -19.04 -17.56
CA ASP A 250 -15.50 -18.73 -17.51
C ASP A 250 -15.16 -17.46 -16.73
N LYS A 251 -16.05 -16.44 -16.75
CA LYS A 251 -15.75 -15.11 -16.18
C LYS A 251 -15.36 -15.16 -14.70
N TYR A 252 -16.02 -15.98 -13.88
CA TYR A 252 -15.74 -16.07 -12.44
C TYR A 252 -14.43 -16.78 -12.12
N VAL A 253 -14.10 -17.84 -12.88
CA VAL A 253 -12.81 -18.53 -12.77
C VAL A 253 -11.68 -17.60 -13.16
N LYS A 254 -11.85 -16.87 -14.27
CA LYS A 254 -10.85 -15.91 -14.75
C LYS A 254 -10.68 -14.73 -13.80
N PHE A 255 -11.77 -14.21 -13.24
CA PHE A 255 -11.73 -13.16 -12.22
C PHE A 255 -10.98 -13.61 -10.97
N PHE A 256 -11.28 -14.79 -10.41
CA PHE A 256 -10.52 -15.35 -9.29
C PHE A 256 -9.03 -15.44 -9.62
N SER A 257 -8.70 -15.98 -10.79
CA SER A 257 -7.32 -16.10 -11.27
C SER A 257 -6.62 -14.73 -11.29
N GLU A 258 -7.27 -13.71 -11.84
CA GLU A 258 -6.71 -12.36 -11.94
C GLU A 258 -6.47 -11.73 -10.56
N VAL A 259 -7.47 -11.80 -9.67
CA VAL A 259 -7.37 -11.31 -8.28
C VAL A 259 -6.21 -12.00 -7.54
N ALA A 260 -6.08 -13.33 -7.71
CA ALA A 260 -5.02 -14.10 -7.08
C ALA A 260 -3.63 -13.68 -7.59
N HIS A 261 -3.40 -13.69 -8.91
CA HIS A 261 -2.09 -13.40 -9.47
C HIS A 261 -1.65 -11.95 -9.22
N ARG A 262 -2.57 -10.97 -9.28
CA ARG A 262 -2.25 -9.56 -8.95
C ARG A 262 -1.78 -9.41 -7.50
N ASN A 263 -2.46 -10.06 -6.56
CA ASN A 263 -2.08 -10.02 -5.14
C ASN A 263 -0.75 -10.74 -4.88
N LEU A 264 -0.47 -11.84 -5.60
CA LEU A 264 0.82 -12.55 -5.49
C LEU A 264 1.98 -11.78 -6.12
N ASP A 265 1.75 -11.08 -7.23
CA ASP A 265 2.75 -10.18 -7.81
C ASP A 265 3.03 -8.97 -6.89
N MET A 266 1.99 -8.40 -6.28
CA MET A 266 2.13 -7.34 -5.28
C MET A 266 2.98 -7.79 -4.08
N VAL A 267 2.63 -8.91 -3.43
CA VAL A 267 3.39 -9.39 -2.27
C VAL A 267 4.82 -9.81 -2.64
N ALA A 268 5.04 -10.37 -3.83
CA ALA A 268 6.39 -10.67 -4.31
C ALA A 268 7.24 -9.40 -4.50
N THR A 269 6.61 -8.30 -4.93
CA THR A 269 7.26 -6.99 -5.02
C THR A 269 7.59 -6.45 -3.63
N TRP A 270 6.68 -6.57 -2.65
CA TRP A 270 6.96 -6.18 -1.26
C TRP A 270 8.17 -6.91 -0.67
N GLN A 271 8.32 -8.21 -0.96
CA GLN A 271 9.48 -8.98 -0.52
C GLN A 271 10.78 -8.35 -1.03
N GLY A 272 10.86 -8.01 -2.33
CA GLY A 272 12.06 -7.39 -2.91
C GLY A 272 12.45 -6.01 -2.38
N PHE A 273 11.51 -5.27 -1.78
CA PHE A 273 11.77 -3.98 -1.15
C PHE A 273 11.90 -4.05 0.36
N GLY A 274 11.75 -5.24 0.97
CA GLY A 274 11.72 -5.37 2.41
C GLY A 274 10.55 -4.62 3.05
N PHE A 275 9.45 -4.45 2.32
CA PHE A 275 8.24 -3.80 2.81
C PHE A 275 7.40 -4.80 3.62
N VAL A 276 6.99 -4.40 4.81
CA VAL A 276 6.06 -5.14 5.67
C VAL A 276 4.83 -4.30 5.93
N HIS A 277 3.67 -4.82 5.52
CA HIS A 277 2.38 -4.13 5.65
C HIS A 277 1.93 -3.97 7.12
N GLY A 278 2.19 -4.99 7.94
CA GLY A 278 1.90 -5.01 9.38
C GLY A 278 0.46 -5.36 9.76
N VAL A 279 -0.51 -5.31 8.83
CA VAL A 279 -1.92 -5.69 9.08
C VAL A 279 -2.56 -6.33 7.83
N LEU A 280 -2.20 -7.58 7.52
CA LEU A 280 -2.72 -8.30 6.34
C LEU A 280 -4.00 -9.08 6.63
N ASN A 281 -4.96 -8.40 7.25
CA ASN A 281 -6.32 -8.90 7.37
C ASN A 281 -7.00 -8.96 5.99
N THR A 282 -8.02 -9.79 5.80
CA THR A 282 -8.71 -9.93 4.51
C THR A 282 -9.46 -8.65 4.08
N ASP A 283 -9.84 -7.80 5.03
CA ASP A 283 -10.38 -6.46 4.77
C ASP A 283 -9.34 -5.46 4.24
N ASN A 284 -8.04 -5.77 4.35
CA ASN A 284 -6.95 -4.93 3.82
C ASN A 284 -6.31 -5.54 2.56
N ILE A 285 -6.95 -6.52 1.92
CA ILE A 285 -6.50 -7.06 0.64
C ILE A 285 -7.44 -6.57 -0.46
N SER A 286 -6.91 -5.76 -1.37
CA SER A 286 -7.66 -5.26 -2.52
C SER A 286 -7.93 -6.37 -3.54
N VAL A 287 -9.14 -6.35 -4.11
CA VAL A 287 -9.50 -7.17 -5.28
C VAL A 287 -8.60 -6.86 -6.47
N PHE A 288 -8.08 -5.63 -6.57
CA PHE A 288 -7.24 -5.18 -7.67
C PHE A 288 -5.75 -5.49 -7.50
N GLY A 289 -5.34 -6.12 -6.39
CA GLY A 289 -3.93 -6.34 -6.05
C GLY A 289 -3.17 -5.05 -5.79
N LEU A 290 -3.84 -4.07 -5.17
CA LEU A 290 -3.24 -2.81 -4.73
C LEU A 290 -2.88 -2.88 -3.25
N THR A 291 -1.75 -2.26 -2.89
CA THR A 291 -1.40 -1.95 -1.50
C THR A 291 -2.38 -0.90 -0.99
N ILE A 292 -3.11 -1.20 0.10
CA ILE A 292 -4.15 -0.32 0.67
C ILE A 292 -4.00 -0.20 2.18
N ASP A 293 -4.60 0.82 2.79
CA ASP A 293 -4.70 0.97 4.25
C ASP A 293 -3.35 0.94 5.00
N TYR A 294 -2.48 1.88 4.63
CA TYR A 294 -1.21 2.16 5.26
C TYR A 294 -1.34 2.58 6.74
N GLY A 295 -1.24 1.60 7.64
CA GLY A 295 -1.19 1.82 9.09
C GLY A 295 0.23 1.62 9.65
N PRO A 296 0.47 0.52 10.38
CA PRO A 296 1.77 0.23 10.97
C PRO A 296 2.71 -0.51 10.01
N TYR A 297 2.84 -0.02 8.78
CA TYR A 297 3.79 -0.58 7.82
C TYR A 297 5.23 -0.17 8.15
N GLY A 298 6.21 -0.85 7.55
CA GLY A 298 7.61 -0.44 7.60
C GLY A 298 8.42 -1.03 6.45
N PHE A 299 9.35 -0.24 5.93
CA PHE A 299 10.48 -0.76 5.15
C PHE A 299 11.58 -1.16 6.14
N MET A 300 12.15 -2.35 5.95
CA MET A 300 13.26 -2.82 6.77
C MET A 300 14.47 -1.89 6.64
N ASP A 301 14.97 -1.43 7.79
CA ASP A 301 16.30 -0.85 7.87
C ASP A 301 17.32 -1.99 7.77
N ARG A 302 17.62 -2.62 8.91
CA ARG A 302 18.42 -3.85 8.97
C ARG A 302 17.58 -5.03 8.49
N PHE A 303 18.18 -5.90 7.69
CA PHE A 303 17.50 -7.12 7.26
C PHE A 303 17.20 -8.01 8.48
N SER A 304 15.95 -8.43 8.59
CA SER A 304 15.54 -9.47 9.52
C SER A 304 14.42 -10.29 8.89
N THR A 305 14.62 -11.60 8.83
CA THR A 305 13.62 -12.53 8.29
C THR A 305 12.29 -12.43 9.05
N TYR A 306 12.36 -12.05 10.33
CA TYR A 306 11.22 -11.98 11.26
C TYR A 306 10.81 -10.53 11.59
N TYR A 307 11.14 -9.56 10.72
CA TYR A 307 10.79 -8.16 10.96
C TYR A 307 9.27 -7.94 11.10
N VAL A 308 8.87 -7.26 12.18
CA VAL A 308 7.48 -6.88 12.50
C VAL A 308 7.43 -5.38 12.85
N PRO A 309 6.90 -4.51 11.98
CA PRO A 309 6.77 -3.08 12.28
C PRO A 309 5.59 -2.76 13.21
N ASN A 310 4.57 -3.60 13.22
CA ASN A 310 3.35 -3.41 14.00
C ASN A 310 3.56 -3.87 15.45
N THR A 311 3.62 -2.93 16.39
CA THR A 311 3.82 -3.26 17.81
C THR A 311 2.60 -3.90 18.47
N SER A 312 1.50 -4.09 17.74
CA SER A 312 0.32 -4.84 18.19
C SER A 312 0.30 -6.29 17.66
N ASP A 313 1.27 -6.68 16.82
CA ASP A 313 1.42 -8.04 16.30
C ASP A 313 2.46 -8.83 17.11
N ASP A 314 2.16 -9.09 18.38
CA ASP A 314 3.09 -9.76 19.31
C ASP A 314 3.50 -11.17 18.85
N LEU A 315 2.66 -11.83 18.03
CA LEU A 315 2.91 -13.17 17.50
C LEU A 315 3.66 -13.16 16.16
N GLY A 316 3.88 -11.97 15.58
CA GLY A 316 4.49 -11.84 14.26
C GLY A 316 3.72 -12.54 13.15
N ARG A 317 2.37 -12.53 13.23
CA ARG A 317 1.50 -13.14 12.20
C ARG A 317 1.77 -12.53 10.83
N TYR A 318 2.05 -11.23 10.80
CA TYR A 318 2.28 -10.44 9.59
C TYR A 318 3.76 -10.03 9.43
N ALA A 319 4.68 -10.80 10.01
CA ALA A 319 6.11 -10.62 9.83
C ALA A 319 6.52 -10.74 8.35
N TYR A 320 7.66 -10.16 7.99
CA TYR A 320 8.20 -10.12 6.63
C TYR A 320 8.09 -11.47 5.88
N ASN A 321 8.63 -12.55 6.47
CA ASN A 321 8.63 -13.89 5.90
C ASN A 321 7.25 -14.57 5.83
N LYS A 322 6.24 -14.06 6.56
CA LYS A 322 4.89 -14.62 6.58
C LYS A 322 3.96 -14.01 5.54
N GLN A 323 4.28 -12.84 4.99
CA GLN A 323 3.38 -12.12 4.10
C GLN A 323 2.91 -12.95 2.88
N PRO A 324 3.77 -13.70 2.16
CA PRO A 324 3.31 -14.53 1.03
C PRO A 324 2.30 -15.60 1.44
N ASP A 325 2.59 -16.34 2.51
CA ASP A 325 1.70 -17.39 3.04
C ASP A 325 0.37 -16.80 3.55
N ILE A 326 0.40 -15.61 4.17
CA ILE A 326 -0.81 -14.92 4.62
C ILE A 326 -1.66 -14.47 3.43
N VAL A 327 -1.06 -13.98 2.35
CA VAL A 327 -1.81 -13.61 1.13
C VAL A 327 -2.44 -14.86 0.49
N LEU A 328 -1.73 -15.99 0.43
CA LEU A 328 -2.31 -17.26 -0.02
C LEU A 328 -3.49 -17.69 0.86
N TRP A 329 -3.37 -17.57 2.19
CA TRP A 329 -4.46 -17.86 3.12
C TRP A 329 -5.68 -16.93 2.89
N ASN A 330 -5.44 -15.64 2.67
CA ASN A 330 -6.47 -14.65 2.38
C ASN A 330 -7.20 -14.97 1.05
N LEU A 331 -6.47 -15.42 0.02
CA LEU A 331 -7.05 -15.87 -1.25
C LEU A 331 -7.91 -17.13 -1.08
N GLY A 332 -7.52 -18.05 -0.20
CA GLY A 332 -8.36 -19.17 0.21
C GLY A 332 -9.68 -18.73 0.87
N LYS A 333 -9.64 -17.70 1.73
CA LYS A 333 -10.86 -17.11 2.31
C LYS A 333 -11.75 -16.41 1.31
N PHE A 334 -11.15 -15.76 0.32
CA PHE A 334 -11.90 -15.23 -0.81
C PHE A 334 -12.61 -16.33 -1.61
N PHE A 335 -11.92 -17.43 -1.92
CA PHE A 335 -12.52 -18.59 -2.57
C PHE A 335 -13.68 -19.18 -1.76
N GLU A 336 -13.50 -19.40 -0.46
CA GLU A 336 -14.58 -19.85 0.45
C GLU A 336 -15.79 -18.91 0.38
N ALA A 337 -15.55 -17.59 0.34
CA ALA A 337 -16.61 -16.59 0.30
C ALA A 337 -17.44 -16.67 -0.98
N ILE A 338 -16.80 -16.76 -2.16
CA ILE A 338 -17.48 -16.76 -3.47
C ILE A 338 -18.04 -18.13 -3.87
N SER A 339 -17.61 -19.21 -3.23
CA SER A 339 -18.05 -20.58 -3.56
C SER A 339 -19.58 -20.77 -3.69
N PRO A 340 -20.46 -20.13 -2.89
CA PRO A 340 -21.91 -20.31 -3.02
C PRO A 340 -22.54 -19.85 -4.34
N ILE A 341 -21.85 -19.03 -5.13
CA ILE A 341 -22.35 -18.55 -6.43
C ILE A 341 -21.69 -19.27 -7.62
N LEU A 342 -20.80 -20.23 -7.36
CA LEU A 342 -20.05 -20.96 -8.38
C LEU A 342 -20.69 -22.32 -8.69
N THR A 343 -20.51 -22.78 -9.93
CA THR A 343 -20.85 -24.16 -10.31
C THR A 343 -19.77 -25.15 -9.85
N GLU A 344 -20.07 -26.44 -9.84
CA GLU A 344 -19.11 -27.50 -9.49
C GLU A 344 -17.87 -27.49 -10.41
N ASP A 345 -18.06 -27.25 -11.71
CA ASP A 345 -16.96 -27.12 -12.68
C ASP A 345 -16.04 -25.93 -12.35
N GLN A 346 -16.63 -24.77 -12.04
CA GLN A 346 -15.86 -23.58 -11.67
C GLN A 346 -15.07 -23.78 -10.38
N ILE A 347 -15.66 -24.45 -9.39
CA ILE A 347 -15.01 -24.83 -8.13
C ILE A 347 -13.79 -25.72 -8.42
N GLN A 348 -13.95 -26.74 -9.27
CA GLN A 348 -12.86 -27.65 -9.64
C GLN A 348 -11.71 -26.90 -10.32
N ARG A 349 -12.01 -26.05 -11.31
CA ARG A 349 -11.01 -25.26 -12.04
C ARG A 349 -10.30 -24.24 -11.14
N ILE A 350 -11.00 -23.63 -10.19
CA ILE A 350 -10.37 -22.73 -9.21
C ILE A 350 -9.46 -23.51 -8.25
N ASN A 351 -9.84 -24.72 -7.82
CA ASN A 351 -8.94 -25.58 -7.02
C ASN A 351 -7.66 -25.93 -7.77
N GLU A 352 -7.74 -26.19 -9.08
CA GLU A 352 -6.56 -26.39 -9.93
C GLU A 352 -5.66 -25.15 -9.95
N ILE A 353 -6.23 -23.95 -10.09
CA ILE A 353 -5.48 -22.68 -10.00
C ILE A 353 -4.84 -22.54 -8.62
N GLN A 354 -5.58 -22.78 -7.53
CA GLN A 354 -5.06 -22.65 -6.16
C GLN A 354 -3.85 -23.57 -5.92
N SER A 355 -3.83 -24.76 -6.53
CA SER A 355 -2.72 -25.70 -6.40
C SER A 355 -1.39 -25.16 -6.96
N THR A 356 -1.43 -24.21 -7.90
CA THR A 356 -0.23 -23.62 -8.52
C THR A 356 0.23 -22.32 -7.87
N LEU A 357 -0.61 -21.67 -7.06
CA LEU A 357 -0.34 -20.31 -6.53
C LEU A 357 0.89 -20.23 -5.64
N LYS A 358 1.17 -21.29 -4.86
CA LYS A 358 2.36 -21.32 -3.97
C LYS A 358 3.65 -21.32 -4.79
N GLU A 359 3.71 -22.15 -5.82
CA GLU A 359 4.86 -22.20 -6.72
C GLU A 359 5.02 -20.88 -7.45
N TYR A 360 3.92 -20.34 -8.00
CA TYR A 360 3.90 -19.04 -8.67
C TYR A 360 4.54 -17.92 -7.83
N VAL A 361 4.08 -17.73 -6.59
CA VAL A 361 4.60 -16.65 -5.73
C VAL A 361 6.05 -16.89 -5.33
N THR A 362 6.45 -18.14 -5.12
CA THR A 362 7.84 -18.51 -4.80
C THR A 362 8.77 -18.14 -5.94
N THR A 363 8.42 -18.51 -7.17
CA THR A 363 9.18 -18.17 -8.37
C THR A 363 9.20 -16.67 -8.62
N LYS A 364 8.10 -15.96 -8.36
CA LYS A 364 8.05 -14.49 -8.48
C LYS A 364 8.96 -13.80 -7.48
N ILE A 365 8.96 -14.22 -6.22
CA ILE A 365 9.86 -13.69 -5.19
C ILE A 365 11.32 -13.92 -5.59
N LEU A 366 11.66 -15.13 -6.07
CA LEU A 366 13.01 -15.43 -6.55
C LEU A 366 13.40 -14.49 -7.69
N LYS A 367 12.55 -14.35 -8.71
CA LYS A 367 12.77 -13.44 -9.84
C LYS A 367 12.96 -11.99 -9.38
N THR A 368 12.15 -11.52 -8.43
CA THR A 368 12.29 -10.19 -7.84
C THR A 368 13.68 -9.98 -7.23
N HIS A 369 14.19 -10.96 -6.48
CA HIS A 369 15.53 -10.87 -5.89
C HIS A 369 16.64 -10.95 -6.94
N LEU A 370 16.53 -11.84 -7.93
CA LEU A 370 17.51 -11.95 -9.01
C LEU A 370 17.69 -10.63 -9.78
N MET A 371 16.61 -9.91 -10.06
CA MET A 371 16.69 -8.58 -10.67
C MET A 371 17.53 -7.61 -9.83
N LYS A 372 17.48 -7.69 -8.50
CA LYS A 372 18.28 -6.85 -7.59
C LYS A 372 19.77 -7.19 -7.64
N PHE A 373 20.14 -8.38 -8.10
CA PHE A 373 21.52 -8.79 -8.40
C PHE A 373 21.94 -8.51 -9.86
N GLY A 374 21.07 -7.88 -10.66
CA GLY A 374 21.34 -7.62 -12.09
C GLY A 374 21.14 -8.84 -12.99
N LEU A 375 20.59 -9.94 -12.46
CA LEU A 375 20.28 -11.18 -13.16
C LEU A 375 18.87 -11.13 -13.72
N SER A 376 18.67 -11.71 -14.91
CA SER A 376 17.39 -11.64 -15.64
C SER A 376 16.72 -12.98 -15.86
N GLU A 377 17.49 -14.06 -15.81
CA GLU A 377 17.01 -15.43 -15.97
C GLU A 377 16.93 -16.14 -14.62
N VAL A 378 16.01 -17.10 -14.48
CA VAL A 378 15.95 -18.00 -13.33
C VAL A 378 16.63 -19.31 -13.73
N ARG A 379 17.57 -19.78 -12.91
CA ARG A 379 18.33 -21.02 -13.12
C ARG A 379 18.32 -21.89 -11.87
N GLU A 380 18.66 -23.16 -12.04
CA GLU A 380 18.76 -24.11 -10.93
C GLU A 380 19.81 -23.64 -9.92
N GLY A 381 19.46 -23.60 -8.63
CA GLY A 381 20.34 -23.16 -7.54
C GLY A 381 20.30 -21.66 -7.22
N ASP A 382 19.57 -20.85 -8.01
CA ASP A 382 19.40 -19.43 -7.75
C ASP A 382 18.66 -19.17 -6.42
N ASP A 383 17.78 -20.07 -6.00
CA ASP A 383 17.11 -20.06 -4.69
C ASP A 383 18.12 -20.06 -3.54
N LYS A 384 19.05 -21.01 -3.56
CA LYS A 384 20.12 -21.14 -2.54
C LYS A 384 21.06 -19.94 -2.59
N PHE A 385 21.37 -19.44 -3.78
CA PHE A 385 22.20 -18.25 -3.96
C PHE A 385 21.61 -17.01 -3.25
N VAL A 386 20.30 -16.80 -3.40
CA VAL A 386 19.58 -15.71 -2.72
C VAL A 386 19.50 -15.93 -1.21
N GLU A 387 19.19 -17.17 -0.78
CA GLU A 387 19.13 -17.53 0.65
C GLU A 387 20.47 -17.34 1.38
N GLU A 388 21.59 -17.69 0.73
CA GLU A 388 22.94 -17.47 1.26
C GLU A 388 23.21 -15.97 1.47
N PHE A 389 22.81 -15.11 0.52
CA PHE A 389 22.97 -13.66 0.65
C PHE A 389 22.14 -13.09 1.80
N HIS A 390 20.86 -13.45 1.88
CA HIS A 390 20.00 -13.02 2.99
C HIS A 390 20.51 -13.50 4.35
N SER A 391 21.05 -14.72 4.43
CA SER A 391 21.68 -15.23 5.65
C SER A 391 22.88 -14.38 6.09
N MET A 392 23.67 -13.86 5.13
CA MET A 392 24.76 -12.94 5.45
C MET A 392 24.25 -11.57 5.91
N LEU A 393 23.20 -11.03 5.27
CA LEU A 393 22.57 -9.77 5.71
C LEU A 393 22.08 -9.88 7.16
N GLU A 394 21.41 -10.97 7.51
CA GLU A 394 20.84 -11.18 8.84
C GLU A 394 21.94 -11.32 9.90
N ARG A 395 22.99 -12.12 9.64
CA ARG A 395 24.12 -12.29 10.58
C ARG A 395 24.90 -11.01 10.85
N THR A 396 25.05 -10.18 9.83
CA THR A 396 25.85 -8.95 9.89
C THR A 396 24.99 -7.73 10.22
N MET A 397 23.67 -7.90 10.37
CA MET A 397 22.71 -6.83 10.60
C MET A 397 22.86 -5.69 9.57
N ALA A 398 23.16 -6.06 8.32
CA ALA A 398 23.34 -5.11 7.23
C ALA A 398 22.00 -4.48 6.85
N ASP A 399 22.05 -3.24 6.38
CA ASP A 399 20.87 -2.53 5.90
C ASP A 399 20.38 -3.12 4.57
N TYR A 400 19.09 -3.45 4.48
CA TYR A 400 18.54 -4.16 3.34
C TYR A 400 18.64 -3.32 2.06
N THR A 401 18.03 -2.14 2.06
CA THR A 401 17.98 -1.24 0.89
C THR A 401 19.38 -0.84 0.45
N THR A 402 20.19 -0.38 1.41
CA THR A 402 21.50 0.21 1.11
C THR A 402 22.51 -0.84 0.68
N THR A 403 22.45 -2.07 1.21
CA THR A 403 23.36 -3.13 0.74
C THR A 403 23.13 -3.45 -0.72
N PHE A 404 21.87 -3.61 -1.16
CA PHE A 404 21.57 -3.86 -2.57
C PHE A 404 21.98 -2.69 -3.47
N ARG A 405 21.81 -1.44 -3.00
CA ARG A 405 22.27 -0.27 -3.74
C ARG A 405 23.80 -0.25 -3.86
N GLN A 406 24.52 -0.44 -2.76
CA GLN A 406 25.98 -0.44 -2.74
C GLN A 406 26.57 -1.63 -3.52
N LEU A 407 25.90 -2.77 -3.56
CA LEU A 407 26.28 -3.93 -4.38
C LEU A 407 26.29 -3.56 -5.88
N ALA A 408 25.41 -2.66 -6.31
CA ALA A 408 25.39 -2.16 -7.69
C ALA A 408 26.57 -1.25 -8.02
N GLU A 409 27.24 -0.68 -7.02
CA GLU A 409 28.27 0.36 -7.17
C GLU A 409 29.70 -0.18 -7.06
N VAL A 410 29.86 -1.49 -6.82
CA VAL A 410 31.16 -2.15 -6.68
C VAL A 410 31.25 -3.27 -7.70
N GLU A 411 32.36 -3.36 -8.43
CA GLU A 411 32.60 -4.46 -9.37
C GLU A 411 32.83 -5.78 -8.59
N PRO A 412 32.33 -6.94 -9.08
CA PRO A 412 32.48 -8.22 -8.40
C PRO A 412 33.94 -8.59 -8.13
N SER A 413 34.85 -8.22 -9.05
CA SER A 413 36.30 -8.41 -8.93
C SER A 413 36.91 -7.66 -7.74
N ALA A 414 36.30 -6.54 -7.32
CA ALA A 414 36.74 -5.69 -6.21
C ALA A 414 35.98 -5.95 -4.90
N MET A 415 34.93 -6.77 -4.90
CA MET A 415 34.07 -7.01 -3.73
C MET A 415 34.78 -7.74 -2.57
N THR A 416 35.94 -8.36 -2.81
CA THR A 416 36.78 -8.97 -1.77
C THR A 416 37.90 -8.06 -1.26
N ASP A 417 38.07 -6.87 -1.86
CA ASP A 417 39.03 -5.87 -1.40
C ASP A 417 38.39 -4.95 -0.34
N ALA A 418 38.96 -4.94 0.85
CA ALA A 418 38.49 -4.09 1.95
C ALA A 418 38.54 -2.59 1.59
N ALA A 419 39.53 -2.16 0.80
CA ALA A 419 39.65 -0.76 0.38
C ALA A 419 38.51 -0.33 -0.55
N ALA A 420 38.06 -1.23 -1.43
CA ALA A 420 36.93 -0.97 -2.33
C ALA A 420 35.60 -0.82 -1.58
N LEU A 421 35.48 -1.44 -0.40
CA LEU A 421 34.27 -1.42 0.42
C LEU A 421 34.24 -0.32 1.49
N ASP A 422 35.35 0.38 1.77
CA ASP A 422 35.46 1.26 2.95
C ASP A 422 34.35 2.34 3.03
N SER A 423 34.00 2.92 1.88
CA SER A 423 32.93 3.92 1.71
C SER A 423 31.52 3.32 1.69
N LYS A 424 31.37 2.00 1.59
CA LYS A 424 30.09 1.29 1.47
C LYS A 424 29.62 0.82 2.83
N TRP A 425 29.09 1.76 3.63
CA TRP A 425 28.82 1.56 5.06
C TRP A 425 28.00 0.31 5.43
N SER A 426 27.13 -0.16 4.54
CA SER A 426 26.32 -1.37 4.76
C SER A 426 26.97 -2.60 4.15
N LEU A 427 27.38 -2.53 2.89
CA LEU A 427 28.00 -3.65 2.17
C LEU A 427 29.31 -4.12 2.83
N LYS A 428 30.07 -3.22 3.45
CA LYS A 428 31.32 -3.55 4.15
C LYS A 428 31.15 -4.42 5.39
N LYS A 429 29.93 -4.64 5.87
CA LYS A 429 29.62 -5.57 6.95
C LYS A 429 29.61 -7.04 6.47
N LEU A 430 29.32 -7.28 5.20
CA LEU A 430 29.15 -8.62 4.63
C LEU A 430 30.42 -9.49 4.72
N PRO A 431 31.65 -8.96 4.52
CA PRO A 431 32.90 -9.70 4.75
C PRO A 431 33.10 -10.27 6.16
N GLU A 432 32.35 -9.82 7.18
CA GLU A 432 32.37 -10.45 8.51
C GLU A 432 31.80 -11.88 8.48
N SER A 433 31.04 -12.23 7.44
CA SER A 433 30.59 -13.59 7.20
C SER A 433 31.67 -14.42 6.49
N SER A 434 31.96 -15.61 7.03
CA SER A 434 32.89 -16.57 6.42
C SER A 434 32.52 -16.99 4.99
N ASN A 435 31.26 -16.78 4.59
CA ASN A 435 30.73 -17.18 3.29
C ASN A 435 30.87 -16.10 2.21
N TRP A 436 31.25 -14.86 2.56
CA TRP A 436 31.26 -13.73 1.63
C TRP A 436 32.10 -13.97 0.37
N THR A 437 33.37 -14.35 0.55
CA THR A 437 34.30 -14.58 -0.56
C THR A 437 33.81 -15.66 -1.51
N GLU A 438 33.21 -16.73 -0.98
CA GLU A 438 32.68 -17.82 -1.79
C GLU A 438 31.41 -17.39 -2.52
N TRP A 439 30.53 -16.64 -1.86
CA TRP A 439 29.34 -16.07 -2.48
C TRP A 439 29.68 -15.11 -3.61
N VAL A 440 30.69 -14.24 -3.45
CA VAL A 440 31.17 -13.34 -4.51
C VAL A 440 31.65 -14.12 -5.73
N LYS A 441 32.38 -15.23 -5.55
CA LYS A 441 32.78 -16.09 -6.68
C LYS A 441 31.57 -16.67 -7.42
N LYS A 442 30.57 -17.19 -6.68
CA LYS A 442 29.33 -17.69 -7.27
C LYS A 442 28.58 -16.60 -8.03
N TYR A 443 28.50 -15.40 -7.46
CA TYR A 443 27.86 -14.24 -8.09
C TYR A 443 28.57 -13.84 -9.40
N THR A 444 29.90 -13.76 -9.39
CA THR A 444 30.70 -13.45 -10.60
C THR A 444 30.46 -14.50 -11.69
N ALA A 445 30.56 -15.79 -11.35
CA ALA A 445 30.28 -16.87 -12.30
C ALA A 445 28.84 -16.77 -12.86
N ARG A 446 27.85 -16.52 -12.00
CA ARG A 446 26.45 -16.40 -12.41
C ARG A 446 26.19 -15.22 -13.36
N LEU A 447 26.93 -14.12 -13.22
CA LEU A 447 26.90 -12.98 -14.14
C LEU A 447 27.55 -13.29 -15.49
N GLU A 448 28.67 -14.03 -15.48
CA GLU A 448 29.39 -14.47 -16.69
C GLU A 448 28.50 -15.34 -17.58
N GLU A 449 27.68 -16.21 -16.99
CA GLU A 449 26.77 -17.09 -17.72
C GLU A 449 25.57 -16.35 -18.39
N GLU A 450 25.27 -15.11 -17.99
CA GLU A 450 24.31 -14.23 -18.68
C GLU A 450 25.02 -13.24 -19.64
N HIS A 451 26.35 -13.31 -19.76
CA HIS A 451 27.16 -12.43 -20.59
C HIS A 451 26.91 -10.93 -20.30
N VAL A 452 26.70 -10.59 -19.02
CA VAL A 452 26.39 -9.23 -18.58
C VAL A 452 27.68 -8.44 -18.39
N THR A 453 27.82 -7.32 -19.11
CA THR A 453 28.91 -6.37 -18.85
C THR A 453 28.67 -5.58 -17.56
N GLU A 454 29.72 -5.01 -17.00
CA GLU A 454 29.65 -4.12 -15.84
C GLU A 454 28.60 -3.01 -16.00
N GLU A 455 28.65 -2.29 -17.13
CA GLU A 455 27.72 -1.19 -17.45
C GLU A 455 26.26 -1.66 -17.45
N ILE A 456 25.99 -2.82 -18.05
CA ILE A 456 24.64 -3.39 -18.09
C ILE A 456 24.21 -3.80 -16.68
N ARG A 457 25.09 -4.40 -15.88
CA ARG A 457 24.79 -4.80 -14.50
C ARG A 457 24.41 -3.60 -13.64
N ILE A 458 25.26 -2.56 -13.64
CA ILE A 458 25.03 -1.32 -12.89
C ILE A 458 23.68 -0.71 -13.30
N LYS A 459 23.39 -0.64 -14.60
CA LYS A 459 22.13 -0.07 -15.12
C LYS A 459 20.91 -0.90 -14.69
N ARG A 460 20.98 -2.23 -14.77
CA ARG A 460 19.91 -3.13 -14.32
C ARG A 460 19.65 -2.95 -12.83
N MET A 461 20.69 -3.03 -12.01
CA MET A 461 20.57 -2.94 -10.56
C MET A 461 20.13 -1.55 -10.10
N SER A 462 20.69 -0.47 -10.66
CA SER A 462 20.33 0.90 -10.27
C SER A 462 18.88 1.26 -10.60
N LYS A 463 18.26 0.57 -11.56
CA LYS A 463 16.84 0.74 -11.92
C LYS A 463 15.89 0.12 -10.89
N VAL A 464 16.34 -0.89 -10.13
CA VAL A 464 15.47 -1.68 -9.22
C VAL A 464 15.88 -1.59 -7.75
N ASN A 465 17.09 -1.13 -7.46
CA ASN A 465 17.60 -0.92 -6.11
C ASN A 465 17.59 0.58 -5.79
N PRO A 466 16.60 1.05 -5.00
CA PRO A 466 16.46 2.47 -4.69
C PRO A 466 17.58 2.95 -3.77
N VAL A 467 17.86 4.25 -3.84
CA VAL A 467 18.69 4.98 -2.86
C VAL A 467 17.85 5.29 -1.63
N TYR A 468 16.60 5.70 -1.82
CA TYR A 468 15.69 6.13 -0.76
C TYR A 468 14.43 5.27 -0.69
N VAL A 469 14.06 4.89 0.53
CA VAL A 469 12.76 4.31 0.89
C VAL A 469 12.18 5.12 2.05
N PRO A 470 10.86 5.18 2.26
CA PRO A 470 10.26 5.96 3.35
C PRO A 470 10.52 5.25 4.69
N ARG A 471 11.72 5.45 5.23
CA ARG A 471 12.11 4.85 6.51
C ARG A 471 11.27 5.44 7.63
N ASN A 472 10.99 4.62 8.64
CA ASN A 472 10.13 5.04 9.75
C ASN A 472 10.65 6.27 10.50
N TRP A 473 11.98 6.42 10.59
CA TRP A 473 12.58 7.60 11.22
C TRP A 473 12.43 8.87 10.39
N MET A 474 12.54 8.79 9.06
CA MET A 474 12.31 9.94 8.17
C MET A 474 10.88 10.46 8.32
N MET A 475 9.92 9.54 8.28
CA MET A 475 8.51 9.89 8.49
C MET A 475 8.28 10.44 9.89
N GLN A 476 8.91 9.86 10.93
CA GLN A 476 8.74 10.36 12.30
C GLN A 476 9.33 11.77 12.46
N GLU A 477 10.44 12.11 11.80
CA GLU A 477 10.95 13.48 11.78
C GLU A 477 9.97 14.45 11.13
N ALA A 478 9.41 14.08 9.97
CA ALA A 478 8.43 14.89 9.27
C ALA A 478 7.13 15.07 10.08
N ILE A 479 6.69 14.02 10.77
CA ILE A 479 5.53 14.07 11.67
C ILE A 479 5.78 15.00 12.86
N THR A 480 6.96 14.90 13.49
CA THR A 480 7.32 15.75 14.63
C THR A 480 7.32 17.23 14.24
N GLU A 481 7.79 17.57 13.04
CA GLU A 481 7.72 18.96 12.55
C GLU A 481 6.27 19.38 12.24
N ALA A 482 5.49 18.48 11.65
CA ALA A 482 4.10 18.75 11.27
C ALA A 482 3.17 18.93 12.48
N ASP A 483 3.47 18.35 13.64
CA ASP A 483 2.74 18.57 14.88
C ASP A 483 2.76 20.05 15.32
N GLU A 484 3.85 20.76 14.98
CA GLU A 484 4.04 22.21 15.15
C GLU A 484 3.51 23.03 13.96
N LEU A 485 2.72 22.42 13.07
CA LEU A 485 2.15 23.03 11.86
C LEU A 485 3.20 23.53 10.84
N SER A 486 4.40 22.95 10.85
CA SER A 486 5.40 23.15 9.80
C SER A 486 5.51 21.90 8.92
N PHE A 487 5.29 22.06 7.62
CA PHE A 487 5.15 20.93 6.69
C PHE A 487 6.35 20.78 5.74
N THR A 488 7.47 21.45 6.02
CA THR A 488 8.63 21.50 5.13
C THR A 488 9.23 20.12 4.92
N LYS A 489 9.49 19.36 5.98
CA LYS A 489 9.99 17.97 5.86
C LYS A 489 9.01 17.04 5.17
N VAL A 490 7.70 17.16 5.41
CA VAL A 490 6.70 16.35 4.71
C VAL A 490 6.79 16.60 3.21
N ARG A 491 6.79 17.86 2.79
CA ARG A 491 6.89 18.26 1.38
C ARG A 491 8.24 17.85 0.76
N PHE A 492 9.34 17.96 1.50
CA PHE A 492 10.65 17.49 1.06
C PHE A 492 10.67 15.98 0.79
N LEU A 493 10.12 15.17 1.72
CA LEU A 493 10.02 13.73 1.52
C LEU A 493 9.13 13.37 0.32
N MET A 494 8.04 14.10 0.10
CA MET A 494 7.19 13.89 -1.08
C MET A 494 7.98 14.08 -2.37
N GLU A 495 8.78 15.14 -2.50
CA GLU A 495 9.60 15.37 -3.70
C GLU A 495 10.76 14.38 -3.83
N LEU A 496 11.42 14.05 -2.72
CA LEU A 496 12.51 13.09 -2.72
C LEU A 496 12.05 11.71 -3.21
N LEU A 497 10.91 11.25 -2.71
CA LEU A 497 10.40 9.91 -2.99
C LEU A 497 9.74 9.79 -4.38
N LYS A 498 9.62 10.88 -5.16
CA LYS A 498 9.30 10.82 -6.59
C LYS A 498 10.40 10.15 -7.42
N LYS A 499 11.64 10.26 -6.93
CA LYS A 499 12.84 9.78 -7.63
C LYS A 499 13.68 8.89 -6.71
N PRO A 500 13.13 7.78 -6.20
CA PRO A 500 13.78 7.01 -5.14
C PRO A 500 15.09 6.33 -5.60
N TYR A 501 15.32 6.24 -6.91
CA TYR A 501 16.52 5.64 -7.53
C TYR A 501 17.62 6.64 -7.89
N GLU A 502 17.34 7.95 -7.85
CA GLU A 502 18.29 9.01 -8.15
C GLU A 502 18.90 9.53 -6.85
N VAL A 503 20.21 9.82 -6.85
CA VAL A 503 20.88 10.46 -5.70
C VAL A 503 20.47 11.93 -5.65
N ASN A 504 20.06 12.40 -4.47
CA ASN A 504 19.70 13.79 -4.22
C ASN A 504 20.70 14.44 -3.26
N GLU A 505 21.39 15.49 -3.72
CA GLU A 505 22.47 16.13 -2.94
C GLU A 505 22.02 16.68 -1.58
N GLU A 506 20.80 17.20 -1.49
CA GLU A 506 20.27 17.72 -0.23
C GLU A 506 19.92 16.59 0.74
N ALA A 507 19.31 15.52 0.25
CA ALA A 507 19.02 14.32 1.03
C ALA A 507 20.30 13.64 1.55
N GLU A 508 21.37 13.62 0.74
CA GLU A 508 22.68 13.10 1.17
C GLU A 508 23.27 13.96 2.30
N LYS A 509 23.19 15.29 2.21
CA LYS A 509 23.64 16.19 3.30
C LYS A 509 22.85 15.98 4.60
N LEU A 510 21.58 15.60 4.49
CA LEU A 510 20.71 15.26 5.63
C LEU A 510 20.89 13.81 6.11
N GLY A 511 21.72 12.99 5.45
CA GLY A 511 22.00 11.62 5.83
C GLY A 511 20.89 10.61 5.52
N TYR A 512 20.03 10.89 4.52
CA TYR A 512 18.87 10.04 4.23
C TYR A 512 19.23 8.69 3.58
N SER A 513 20.44 8.55 3.05
CA SER A 513 21.04 7.28 2.58
C SER A 513 22.02 6.65 3.59
N SER A 514 22.25 7.32 4.74
CA SER A 514 23.22 6.90 5.75
C SER A 514 22.63 5.92 6.76
N GLU A 515 23.46 5.43 7.69
CA GLU A 515 22.98 4.56 8.76
C GLU A 515 21.86 5.25 9.56
N PRO A 516 20.73 4.56 9.83
CA PRO A 516 19.64 5.13 10.61
C PRO A 516 20.12 5.66 11.97
N PRO A 517 19.62 6.82 12.42
CA PRO A 517 19.98 7.38 13.72
C PRO A 517 19.71 6.39 14.86
N SER A 518 20.56 6.35 15.88
CA SER A 518 20.44 5.35 16.98
C SER A 518 19.10 5.40 17.73
N TRP A 519 18.46 6.57 17.83
CA TRP A 519 17.15 6.72 18.45
C TRP A 519 16.02 6.06 17.64
N SER A 520 16.21 5.84 16.33
CA SER A 520 15.18 5.31 15.43
C SER A 520 14.76 3.88 15.78
N TYR A 521 15.67 3.08 16.33
CA TYR A 521 15.37 1.70 16.75
C TYR A 521 14.33 1.62 17.89
N GLY A 522 14.06 2.73 18.58
CA GLY A 522 13.02 2.82 19.62
C GLY A 522 11.64 3.22 19.12
N ILE A 523 11.46 3.49 17.81
CA ILE A 523 10.17 3.92 17.26
C ILE A 523 9.15 2.77 17.39
N LYS A 524 8.00 3.08 17.99
CA LYS A 524 6.85 2.17 18.11
C LYS A 524 5.73 2.64 17.19
N ILE A 525 5.23 1.74 16.36
CA ILE A 525 4.20 2.02 15.37
C ILE A 525 3.03 1.09 15.61
N SER A 526 1.82 1.63 15.62
CA SER A 526 0.61 0.89 15.89
C SER A 526 -0.50 1.25 14.92
N CYS A 527 -1.58 0.46 14.93
CA CYS A 527 -2.80 0.74 14.16
C CYS A 527 -3.60 1.94 14.68
N SER A 528 -3.22 2.50 15.85
CA SER A 528 -3.86 3.68 16.42
C SER A 528 -3.79 4.80 15.39
N SER A 529 -4.92 5.36 14.97
CA SER A 529 -4.98 6.25 13.81
C SER A 529 -6.10 7.25 13.91
#